data_AF-A0A438G8T1-F1
#
_entry.id   AF-A0A438G8T1-F1
#
_cell.length_a   1.000
_cell.length_b   1.000
_cell.length_c   1.000
_cell.angle_alpha   90.00
_cell.angle_beta   90.00
_cell.angle_gamma   90.00
#
_symmetry.space_group_name_H-M   'P 1'
#
loop_
_entity.id
_entity.type
_entity.pdbx_description
1 polymer ?
#
loop_
_entity_poly.entity_id
_entity_poly.type
_entity_poly.pdbx_seq_one_letter_code
_entity_poly.pdbx_strand_id
1 'polypeptide(L)' 'MYDTRLHIFPGKLKSRWIDPFIIHRVWSNGVVELVNSNGKDSFRVNGYRLKPFMEPFKQEKEEINLLEPQKV' A
#
# COMPACT_ATOMS: atom_id res chain seq x y z
N MET A 1 4.36 -10.00 -0.20
CA MET A 1 4.37 -11.12 -1.18
C MET A 1 3.10 -11.02 -2.03
N TYR A 2 3.16 -11.33 -3.32
CA TYR A 2 1.96 -11.32 -4.19
C TYR A 2 0.98 -12.40 -3.73
N ASP A 3 -0.30 -12.08 -3.54
CA ASP A 3 -1.29 -13.11 -3.26
C ASP A 3 -1.61 -13.83 -4.56
N THR A 4 -0.96 -14.97 -4.79
CA THR A 4 -1.28 -15.85 -5.92
C THR A 4 -2.62 -16.54 -5.72
N ARG A 5 -3.25 -16.45 -4.54
CA ARG A 5 -4.60 -16.98 -4.32
C ARG A 5 -5.56 -16.10 -5.10
N LEU A 6 -5.88 -16.56 -6.30
CA LEU A 6 -6.87 -15.96 -7.17
C LEU A 6 -8.20 -15.97 -6.42
N HIS A 7 -8.60 -14.82 -5.90
CA HIS A 7 -9.94 -14.67 -5.36
C HIS A 7 -10.90 -14.79 -6.55
N ILE A 8 -11.76 -15.81 -6.52
CA ILE A 8 -12.79 -16.03 -7.53
C ILE A 8 -13.82 -14.92 -7.38
N PHE A 9 -13.65 -13.83 -8.13
CA PHE A 9 -14.72 -12.86 -8.33
C PHE A 9 -15.64 -13.37 -9.44
N PRO A 10 -16.96 -13.22 -9.33
CA PRO A 10 -17.87 -13.57 -10.41
C PRO A 10 -17.55 -12.69 -11.63
N GLY A 11 -16.82 -13.26 -12.60
CA GLY A 11 -16.49 -12.65 -13.88
C GLY A 11 -15.00 -12.55 -14.24
N LYS A 12 -14.05 -12.52 -13.29
CA LYS A 12 -12.59 -12.49 -13.62
C LYS A 12 -11.70 -12.77 -12.41
N LEU A 13 -10.62 -13.52 -12.64
CA LEU A 13 -9.54 -13.69 -11.66
C LEU A 13 -8.72 -12.38 -11.60
N LYS A 14 -8.66 -11.76 -10.43
CA LYS A 14 -7.82 -10.58 -10.18
C LYS A 14 -6.80 -10.92 -9.10
N SER A 15 -5.54 -10.73 -9.44
CA SER A 15 -4.46 -10.81 -8.48
C SER A 15 -4.47 -9.59 -7.57
N ARG A 16 -4.33 -9.80 -6.26
CA ARG A 16 -4.29 -8.72 -5.26
C ARG A 16 -2.86 -8.55 -4.73
N TRP A 17 -2.46 -7.30 -4.60
CA TRP A 17 -1.29 -6.92 -3.80
C TRP A 17 -1.69 -6.92 -2.33
N ILE A 18 -0.92 -7.61 -1.48
CA ILE A 18 -1.24 -7.76 -0.06
C ILE A 18 -0.87 -6.49 0.71
N ASP A 19 0.25 -5.86 0.36
CA ASP A 19 0.85 -4.75 1.10
C ASP A 19 1.52 -3.73 0.17
N PRO A 20 1.87 -2.54 0.67
CA PRO A 20 2.80 -1.64 0.01
C PRO A 20 4.19 -2.29 -0.17
N PHE A 21 4.86 -1.94 -1.26
CA PHE A 21 6.21 -2.42 -1.56
C PHE A 21 7.17 -1.25 -1.75
N ILE A 22 8.43 -1.48 -1.38
CA ILE A 22 9.52 -0.53 -1.58
C ILE A 22 10.21 -0.84 -2.91
N ILE A 23 10.46 0.18 -3.71
CA ILE A 23 11.26 0.03 -4.94
C ILE A 23 12.73 -0.07 -4.54
N HIS A 24 13.36 -1.19 -4.85
CA HIS A 24 14.78 -1.42 -4.59
C HIS A 24 15.65 -1.02 -5.79
N ARG A 25 15.22 -1.39 -7.00
CA ARG A 25 15.96 -1.11 -8.23
C ARG A 25 15.02 -0.93 -9.41
N VAL A 26 15.35 0.01 -10.29
CA VAL A 26 14.69 0.22 -11.59
C VAL A 26 15.70 -0.04 -12.69
N TRP A 27 15.35 -0.87 -13.66
CA TRP A 27 16.15 -1.12 -14.86
C TRP A 27 15.70 -0.22 -16.01
N SER A 28 16.60 0.04 -16.96
CA SER A 28 16.33 0.89 -18.14
C SER A 28 15.19 0.36 -19.02
N ASN A 29 14.90 -0.94 -18.97
CA ASN A 29 13.81 -1.59 -19.68
C ASN A 29 12.45 -1.47 -18.96
N GLY A 30 12.36 -0.71 -17.86
CA GLY A 30 11.14 -0.51 -17.09
C GLY A 30 10.77 -1.66 -16.16
N VAL A 31 11.62 -2.68 -16.03
CA VAL A 31 11.46 -3.67 -14.95
C VAL A 31 11.82 -3.00 -13.63
N VAL A 32 11.08 -3.34 -12.57
CA VAL A 32 11.28 -2.82 -11.22
C VAL A 32 11.40 -3.98 -10.25
N GLU A 33 12.41 -3.93 -9.39
CA GLU A 33 12.58 -4.81 -8.24
C GLU A 33 11.84 -4.23 -7.05
N LEU A 34 10.84 -4.96 -6.57
CA LEU A 34 10.09 -4.64 -5.38
C LEU A 34 10.59 -5.47 -4.21
N VAL A 35 10.66 -4.86 -3.04
CA VAL A 35 10.98 -5.50 -1.76
C VAL A 35 9.80 -5.32 -0.82
N ASN A 36 9.48 -6.37 -0.07
CA ASN A 36 8.43 -6.32 0.95
C ASN A 36 8.83 -5.37 2.10
N SER A 37 7.86 -4.86 2.86
CA SER A 37 8.08 -4.06 4.07
C SER A 37 9.04 -4.73 5.07
N ASN A 38 9.02 -6.06 5.15
CA ASN A 38 9.90 -6.85 6.01
C ASN A 38 11.32 -7.05 5.45
N GLY A 39 11.65 -6.52 4.27
CA GLY A 39 12.98 -6.63 3.63
C GLY A 39 13.40 -8.02 3.17
N LYS A 40 12.65 -9.07 3.51
CA LYS A 40 13.05 -10.47 3.37
C LYS A 40 12.90 -11.03 1.96
N ASP A 41 11.90 -10.55 1.22
CA ASP A 41 11.55 -11.08 -0.10
C ASP A 41 11.61 -9.96 -1.15
N SER A 42 12.23 -10.27 -2.29
CA SER A 42 12.26 -9.42 -3.48
C SER A 42 11.67 -10.12 -4.69
N PHE A 43 11.06 -9.36 -5.59
CA PHE A 43 10.54 -9.88 -6.85
C PHE A 43 10.50 -8.79 -7.93
N ARG A 44 10.51 -9.21 -9.19
CA ARG A 44 10.57 -8.30 -10.35
C ARG A 44 9.21 -8.18 -11.01
N VAL A 45 8.84 -6.96 -11.35
CA VAL A 45 7.57 -6.64 -12.02
C VAL A 45 7.79 -5.66 -13.15
N ASN A 46 6.82 -5.57 -14.05
CA ASN A 46 6.79 -4.48 -15.02
C ASN A 46 6.37 -3.18 -14.32
N GLY A 47 7.22 -2.16 -14.39
CA GLY A 47 7.02 -0.84 -13.77
C GLY A 47 5.74 -0.13 -14.22
N TYR A 48 5.26 -0.39 -15.45
CA TYR A 48 3.99 0.15 -15.94
C TYR A 48 2.76 -0.35 -15.16
N ARG A 49 2.91 -1.39 -14.33
CA ARG A 49 1.83 -1.94 -13.50
C ARG A 49 1.87 -1.44 -12.05
N LEU A 50 2.81 -0.54 -11.73
CA LEU A 50 2.94 0.04 -10.39
C LEU A 50 2.02 1.23 -10.21
N LYS A 51 1.52 1.40 -8.99
CA LYS A 51 0.79 2.59 -8.56
C LYS A 51 1.41 3.09 -7.24
N PRO A 52 1.65 4.40 -7.08
CA PRO A 52 2.10 4.95 -5.80
C PRO A 52 1.12 4.59 -4.68
N PHE A 53 1.65 4.15 -3.55
CA PHE A 53 0.86 3.98 -2.34
C PHE A 53 0.64 5.35 -1.69
N MET A 54 -0.62 5.74 -1.52
CA MET A 54 -0.99 6.95 -0.78
C MET A 54 -1.37 6.50 0.63
N GLU A 55 -0.59 6.90 1.63
CA GLU A 55 -0.93 6.60 3.02
C GLU A 55 -2.25 7.32 3.36
N PRO A 56 -3.25 6.63 3.94
CA PRO A 56 -4.45 7.29 4.42
C PRO A 56 -4.04 8.30 5.49
N PHE A 57 -4.59 9.51 5.43
CA PHE A 57 -4.40 10.50 6.49
C PHE A 57 -4.77 9.86 7.83
N LYS A 58 -3.80 9.77 8.74
CA LYS A 58 -4.08 9.45 10.14
C LYS A 58 -4.81 10.67 10.70
N GLN A 59 -6.12 10.57 10.87
CA GLN A 59 -6.80 11.48 11.80
C GLN A 59 -6.24 11.14 13.18
N GLU A 60 -5.19 11.86 13.59
CA GLU A 60 -4.93 11.99 15.02
C GLU A 60 -6.22 12.52 15.61
N LYS A 61 -6.84 11.71 16.47
CA LYS A 61 -7.96 12.15 17.28
C LYS A 61 -7.37 13.16 18.27
N GLU A 62 -7.20 14.39 17.84
CA GLU A 62 -7.05 15.51 18.75
C GLU A 62 -8.38 15.57 19.52
N GLU A 63 -8.38 15.00 20.73
CA GLU A 63 -9.44 15.21 21.70
C GLU A 63 -9.42 16.69 22.07
N ILE A 64 -10.19 17.50 21.32
CA ILE A 64 -10.49 18.87 21.70
C ILE A 64 -11.27 18.81 23.01
N ASN A 65 -10.59 19.04 24.14
CA ASN A 65 -11.26 19.22 25.43
C ASN A 65 -12.16 20.45 25.33
N LEU A 66 -13.45 20.23 25.08
CA LEU A 66 -14.47 21.27 25.08
C LEU A 66 -14.67 21.71 26.53
N LEU A 67 -13.96 22.74 26.96
CA LEU A 67 -14.20 23.38 28.24
C LEU A 67 -15.59 24.03 28.20
N GLU A 68 -16.49 23.55 29.06
CA GLU A 68 -17.84 24.10 29.18
C GLU A 68 -17.75 25.61 29.53
N PRO A 69 -18.60 26.45 28.90
CA PRO A 69 -18.58 27.88 29.18
C PRO A 69 -18.96 28.13 30.63
N GLN A 70 -18.15 28.93 31.32
CA GLN A 70 -18.46 29.37 32.67
C GLN A 70 -19.75 30.17 32.66
N LYS A 71 -20.73 29.69 33.43
CA LYS A 71 -22.02 30.35 33.62
C LYS A 71 -21.78 31.62 34.44
N VAL A 72 -22.03 32.77 33.82
CA VAL A 72 -22.07 34.10 34.45
C VAL A 72 -23.26 34.18 35.40
#